data_AF-A0A925BYI0-F1
#
_entry.id   AF-A0A925BYI0-F1
#
_cell.length_a   1.000
_cell.length_b   1.000
_cell.length_c   1.000
_cell.angle_alpha   90.00
_cell.angle_beta   90.00
_cell.angle_gamma   90.00
#
_symmetry.space_group_name_H-M   'P 1'
#
loop_
_entity.id
_entity.type
_entity.pdbx_description
1 polymer ?
#
loop_
_entity_poly.entity_id
_entity_poly.type
_entity_poly.pdbx_seq_one_letter_code
_entity_poly.pdbx_strand_id
1 'polypeptide(L)'
;ELKRGEALSIIEVNGAGSEPTHMYDPRHSIFFAWKEIVRHWFILWRISRMNHRKGHPYLSLKEGIAMFREDKAHSLKLAEMPE
;
A
#
# COMPACT_ATOMS: atom_id res chain seq x y z
N GLU A 1 -20.44 -18.28 13.97
CA GLU A 1 -18.96 -18.24 13.97
C GLU A 1 -18.47 -16.84 13.63
N LEU A 2 -18.50 -16.41 12.36
CA LEU A 2 -18.16 -15.03 11.95
C LEU A 2 -18.87 -13.91 12.75
N LYS A 3 -20.20 -14.00 12.94
CA LYS A 3 -20.98 -13.02 13.74
C LYS A 3 -20.67 -13.05 15.25
N ARG A 4 -20.03 -14.11 15.75
CA ARG A 4 -19.58 -14.25 17.14
C ARG A 4 -18.13 -13.77 17.33
N GLY A 5 -17.45 -13.34 16.25
CA GLY A 5 -16.05 -12.94 16.29
C GLY A 5 -15.03 -14.09 16.29
N GLU A 6 -15.49 -15.34 16.12
CA GLU A 6 -14.64 -16.53 16.12
C GLU A 6 -14.03 -16.76 14.72
N ALA A 7 -12.76 -17.21 14.66
CA ALA A 7 -12.01 -17.52 13.43
C ALA A 7 -11.90 -16.35 12.42
N LEU A 8 -11.85 -15.11 12.90
CA LEU A 8 -11.63 -13.93 12.05
C LEU A 8 -10.12 -13.65 11.86
N SER A 9 -9.72 -13.46 10.61
CA SER A 9 -8.46 -12.81 10.25
C SER A 9 -8.77 -11.55 9.46
N ILE A 10 -8.27 -10.41 9.92
CA ILE A 10 -8.33 -9.14 9.18
C ILE A 10 -7.05 -9.03 8.38
N ILE A 11 -7.17 -9.09 7.05
CA ILE A 11 -6.06 -8.85 6.13
C ILE A 11 -6.24 -7.45 5.57
N GLU A 12 -5.35 -6.53 5.93
CA GLU A 12 -5.26 -5.23 5.27
C GLU A 12 -4.53 -5.43 3.94
N VAL A 13 -5.32 -5.53 2.86
CA VAL A 13 -4.80 -5.66 1.49
C VAL A 13 -4.23 -4.31 0.99
N ASN A 14 -4.58 -3.20 1.64
CA ASN A 14 -4.13 -1.89 1.25
C ASN A 14 -2.78 -1.55 1.89
N GLY A 15 -1.70 -1.86 1.18
CA GLY A 15 -0.36 -1.44 1.57
C GLY A 15 -0.12 0.05 1.30
N ALA A 16 1.10 0.52 1.59
CA ALA A 16 1.55 1.88 1.27
C ALA A 16 1.48 2.25 -0.23
N GLY A 17 1.28 1.27 -1.12
CA GLY A 17 1.10 1.47 -2.56
C GLY A 17 -0.35 1.66 -3.00
N SER A 18 -1.32 1.59 -2.08
CA SER A 18 -2.75 1.64 -2.42
C SER A 18 -3.27 3.08 -2.54
N GLU A 19 -4.15 3.29 -3.50
CA GLU A 19 -4.77 4.59 -3.73
C GLU A 19 -6.00 4.78 -2.83
N PRO A 20 -6.21 5.99 -2.26
CA PRO A 20 -7.44 6.32 -1.55
C PRO A 20 -8.69 6.16 -2.43
N THR A 21 -9.45 5.07 -2.26
CA THR A 21 -10.58 4.71 -3.15
C THR A 21 -11.69 5.75 -3.24
N HIS A 22 -11.90 6.55 -2.19
CA HIS A 22 -12.88 7.63 -2.19
C HIS A 22 -12.53 8.78 -3.16
N MET A 23 -11.32 8.83 -3.70
CA MET A 23 -10.95 9.82 -4.71
C MET A 23 -11.70 9.65 -6.04
N TYR A 24 -12.22 8.44 -6.31
CA TYR A 24 -12.92 8.11 -7.56
C TYR A 24 -14.43 8.37 -7.51
N ASP A 25 -14.96 8.87 -6.40
CA ASP A 25 -16.37 9.19 -6.30
C ASP A 25 -16.74 10.29 -7.33
N PRO A 26 -17.75 10.08 -8.20
CA PRO A 26 -18.11 11.04 -9.25
C PRO A 26 -18.61 12.39 -8.69
N ARG A 27 -18.92 12.46 -7.38
CA ARG A 27 -19.26 13.72 -6.68
C ARG A 27 -18.04 14.61 -6.44
N HIS A 28 -16.82 14.09 -6.60
CA HIS A 28 -15.59 14.81 -6.35
C HIS A 28 -14.94 15.32 -7.64
N SER A 29 -14.27 16.47 -7.53
CA SER A 29 -13.51 17.04 -8.63
C SER A 29 -12.12 16.41 -8.76
N ILE A 30 -11.48 16.58 -9.91
CA ILE A 30 -10.08 16.17 -10.10
C ILE A 30 -9.12 16.80 -9.07
N PHE A 31 -9.39 18.05 -8.66
CA PHE A 31 -8.61 18.73 -7.63
C PHE A 31 -8.75 18.09 -6.24
N PHE A 32 -9.94 17.57 -5.93
CA PHE A 32 -10.15 16.80 -4.71
C PHE A 32 -9.31 15.51 -4.75
N ALA A 33 -9.35 14.78 -5.86
CA ALA A 33 -8.60 13.54 -6.00
C ALA A 33 -7.09 13.75 -5.84
N TRP A 34 -6.53 14.77 -6.48
CA TRP A 34 -5.11 15.13 -6.33
C TRP A 34 -4.76 15.52 -4.89
N LYS A 35 -5.63 16.28 -4.22
CA LYS A 35 -5.44 16.63 -2.81
C LYS A 35 -5.38 15.38 -1.93
N GLU A 36 -6.21 14.38 -2.21
CA GLU A 36 -6.22 13.12 -1.46
C GLU A 36 -4.97 12.27 -1.71
N ILE A 37 -4.45 12.22 -2.94
CA ILE A 37 -3.16 11.58 -3.26
C ILE A 37 -2.04 12.25 -2.48
N VAL A 38 -1.95 13.59 -2.54
CA VAL A 38 -0.91 14.34 -1.83
C VAL A 38 -1.01 14.12 -0.32
N ARG A 39 -2.23 14.15 0.24
CA ARG A 39 -2.47 13.86 1.66
C ARG A 39 -2.00 12.45 2.03
N HIS A 40 -2.28 11.47 1.18
CA HIS A 40 -1.83 10.09 1.38
C HIS A 40 -0.29 9.99 1.42
N TRP A 41 0.41 10.62 0.47
CA TRP A 41 1.88 10.66 0.47
C TRP A 41 2.47 11.35 1.71
N PHE A 42 1.86 12.43 2.19
CA PHE A 42 2.29 13.07 3.44
C PHE A 42 2.18 12.14 4.65
N ILE A 43 1.14 11.31 4.71
CA ILE A 43 0.98 10.30 5.77
C ILE A 43 2.11 9.27 5.69
N LEU A 44 2.37 8.72 4.50
CA LEU A 44 3.47 7.76 4.28
C LEU A 44 4.83 8.34 4.67
N TRP A 45 5.10 9.57 4.26
CA TRP A 45 6.33 10.27 4.61
C TRP A 45 6.48 10.45 6.13
N ARG A 46 5.40 10.82 6.85
CA ARG A 46 5.42 10.95 8.31
C ARG A 46 5.73 9.62 8.98
N ILE A 47 5.08 8.54 8.54
CA ILE A 47 5.31 7.18 9.07
C ILE A 47 6.75 6.75 8.81
N SER A 48 7.26 6.95 7.58
CA SER A 48 8.64 6.63 7.22
C SER A 48 9.65 7.34 8.13
N ARG A 49 9.47 8.64 8.36
CA ARG A 49 10.32 9.40 9.31
C ARG A 49 10.20 8.90 10.74
N MET A 50 9.01 8.53 11.20
CA MET A 50 8.80 7.97 12.54
C MET A 50 9.53 6.63 12.69
N ASN A 51 9.47 5.76 11.68
CA ASN A 51 10.20 4.49 11.68
C ASN A 51 11.72 4.73 11.64
N HIS A 52 12.18 5.71 10.87
CA HIS A 52 13.59 6.06 10.85
C HIS A 52 14.12 6.52 12.21
N ARG A 53 13.34 7.33 12.93
CA ARG A 53 13.66 7.74 14.30
C ARG A 53 13.70 6.57 15.30
N LYS A 54 13.05 5.44 15.00
CA LYS A 54 13.10 4.21 15.79
C LYS A 54 14.27 3.30 15.43
N GLY A 55 15.12 3.70 14.48
CA GLY A 55 16.30 2.94 14.04
C GLY A 55 16.09 2.13 12.76
N HIS A 56 14.92 2.20 12.12
CA HIS A 56 14.72 1.54 10.82
C HIS A 56 15.42 2.35 9.71
N PRO A 57 16.34 1.78 8.92
CA PRO A 57 16.95 2.51 7.83
C PRO A 57 15.91 2.85 6.75
N TYR A 58 16.15 3.93 6.00
CA TYR A 58 15.41 4.15 4.76
C TYR A 58 15.80 3.09 3.74
N LEU A 59 14.86 2.78 2.84
CA LEU A 59 15.11 1.91 1.71
C LEU A 59 16.18 2.53 0.80
N SER A 60 17.24 1.79 0.51
CA SER A 60 18.20 2.19 -0.51
C SER A 60 17.63 2.00 -1.92
N LEU A 61 18.18 2.73 -2.90
CA LEU A 61 17.78 2.56 -4.30
C LEU A 61 17.99 1.11 -4.78
N LYS A 62 19.07 0.46 -4.35
CA LYS A 62 19.39 -0.92 -4.72
C LYS A 62 18.32 -1.89 -4.20
N GLU A 63 17.95 -1.75 -2.93
CA GLU A 63 16.89 -2.57 -2.32
C GLU A 63 15.55 -2.31 -3.01
N GLY A 64 15.20 -1.05 -3.29
CA GLY A 64 13.98 -0.72 -4.02
C GLY A 64 13.92 -1.35 -5.42
N ILE A 65 15.02 -1.31 -6.19
CA ILE A 65 15.09 -1.99 -7.49
C ILE A 65 14.96 -3.50 -7.35
N ALA A 66 15.57 -4.10 -6.31
CA ALA A 66 15.45 -5.52 -6.04
C ALA A 66 13.99 -5.91 -5.74
N MET A 67 13.31 -5.14 -4.89
CA MET A 67 11.89 -5.35 -4.56
C MET A 67 11.00 -5.32 -5.81
N PHE A 68 11.19 -4.36 -6.73
CA PHE A 68 10.41 -4.33 -7.98
C PHE A 68 10.66 -5.55 -8.88
N ARG A 69 11.89 -6.09 -8.90
CA ARG A 69 12.21 -7.30 -9.66
C ARG A 69 11.57 -8.54 -9.04
N GLU A 70 11.61 -8.64 -7.72
CA GLU A 70 10.99 -9.72 -6.96
C GLU A 70 9.46 -9.72 -7.14
N ASP A 71 8.83 -8.55 -6.99
CA ASP A 71 7.39 -8.35 -7.21
C ASP A 71 6.96 -8.78 -8.61
N LYS A 72 7.72 -8.37 -9.64
CA LYS A 72 7.48 -8.83 -11.02
C LYS A 72 7.59 -10.34 -11.16
N ALA A 73 8.61 -10.96 -10.56
CA ALA A 73 8.79 -12.41 -10.61
C ALA A 73 7.65 -13.16 -9.88
N HIS A 74 7.17 -12.64 -8.75
CA HIS A 74 6.02 -13.18 -8.04
C HIS A 74 4.73 -13.04 -8.86
N SER A 75 4.50 -11.88 -9.46
CA SER A 75 3.34 -11.62 -10.31
C SER A 75 3.26 -12.58 -11.50
N LEU A 76 4.39 -12.89 -12.13
CA LEU A 76 4.45 -13.89 -13.21
C LEU A 76 4.08 -15.29 -12.72
N LYS A 77 4.60 -15.71 -11.57
CA LYS A 77 4.26 -17.02 -10.97
C LYS A 77 2.77 -17.11 -10.64
N LEU A 78 2.18 -16.04 -10.10
CA LEU A 78 0.74 -16.00 -9.78
C LEU A 78 -0.11 -16.13 -11.05
N ALA A 79 0.29 -15.49 -12.15
CA ALA A 79 -0.41 -15.61 -13.43
C ALA A 79 -0.35 -17.00 -14.06
N GLU A 80 0.63 -17.82 -13.68
CA GLU A 80 0.80 -19.22 -14.12
C GLU A 80 0.07 -20.22 -13.21
N MET A 81 -0.52 -19.79 -12.09
CA MET A 81 -1.24 -20.69 -11.19
C MET A 81 -2.56 -21.16 -11.82
N PRO A 82 -2.89 -22.45 -11.75
CA PRO A 82 -4.19 -22.94 -12.17
C PRO A 82 -5.30 -22.40 -11.27
N GLU A 83 -6.50 -22.22 -11.84
CA GLU A 83 -7.72 -21.81 -11.13
C GLU A 83 -8.16 -22.83 -10.07
#